data_AF-A0A832H0L1-F1
#
_entry.id   AF-A0A832H0L1-F1
#
_cell.length_a   1.000
_cell.length_b   1.000
_cell.length_c   1.000
_cell.angle_alpha   90.00
_cell.angle_beta   90.00
_cell.angle_gamma   90.00
#
_symmetry.space_group_name_H-M   'P 1'
#
loop_
_entity.id
_entity.type
_entity.pdbx_description
1 polymer ?
#
loop_
_entity_poly.entity_id
_entity_poly.type
_entity_poly.pdbx_seq_one_letter_code
_entity_poly.pdbx_strand_id
1 'polypeptide(L)'
;MRLQQFFNPLQTLKESYQRTLKRFEQDLENKAVSLPPIAPWTKRLTQVILVGVVAGVGWSVLARIDVVINARGKLEPLSQSQIIQSRAGGVITAVLVREGDTVKQGQLLLQLDKTPLYNQLQGLLMQRNRLVEEIAVLRITQQGKPLSTLNKSRTAISPELMNRVQTRLLLIAQLTGDSSSLEPEHRQRFDLFLQQLRDRKTMTRLQESNIQTQIAETEAQIAQTDFQLQTEQELLARIKPLVEEGAIPQTTLLQRKVGVSDLQKQITQNSLQKRQLQIGQIQARAEEEKVLTETQRDIQQQLAELDSEFNTIIKENQRQLIEINSKLNQLKLDLKNQDLRAPVDGIIFSLEPKIPGGVTQPGQTLLQVVPNEALTAKVQVANADVAN
;
A
#
# COMPACT_ATOMS: atom_id res chain seq x y z
N MET A 1 -158.63 6.72 61.18
CA MET A 1 -158.98 7.20 59.82
C MET A 1 -157.71 7.03 58.98
N ARG A 2 -157.69 6.12 58.00
CA ARG A 2 -157.71 6.44 56.55
C ARG A 2 -156.64 7.48 56.19
N LEU A 3 -155.71 7.31 55.25
CA LEU A 3 -155.65 6.54 54.01
C LEU A 3 -154.18 6.50 53.55
N GLN A 4 -153.88 5.49 52.72
CA GLN A 4 -152.99 5.49 51.55
C GLN A 4 -151.93 6.60 51.38
N GLN A 5 -150.73 6.25 50.92
CA GLN A 5 -150.35 6.36 49.50
C GLN A 5 -148.84 6.12 49.26
N PHE A 6 -148.61 5.22 48.29
CA PHE A 6 -147.55 5.17 47.26
C PHE A 6 -146.05 5.27 47.60
N PHE A 7 -145.41 4.11 47.46
CA PHE A 7 -144.27 3.80 46.57
C PHE A 7 -143.53 4.97 45.90
N ASN A 8 -142.22 5.07 46.20
CA ASN A 8 -141.23 5.59 45.26
C ASN A 8 -139.94 4.73 45.33
N PRO A 9 -139.75 3.73 44.44
CA PRO A 9 -138.72 2.70 44.57
C PRO A 9 -137.29 3.18 44.24
N LEU A 10 -137.10 4.43 43.82
CA LEU A 10 -135.78 4.98 43.50
C LEU A 10 -135.12 5.75 44.67
N GLN A 11 -135.89 6.18 45.67
CA GLN A 11 -135.34 6.88 46.85
C GLN A 11 -134.68 5.91 47.85
N THR A 12 -135.25 4.72 48.03
CA THR A 12 -134.72 3.68 48.93
C THR A 12 -133.41 3.07 48.42
N LEU A 13 -133.21 3.02 47.10
CA LEU A 13 -131.95 2.62 46.48
C LEU A 13 -130.85 3.70 46.61
N LYS A 14 -131.21 4.98 46.54
CA LYS A 14 -130.25 6.08 46.72
C LYS A 14 -129.76 6.21 48.15
N GLU A 15 -130.63 6.01 49.14
CA GLU A 15 -130.25 6.02 50.56
C GLU A 15 -129.46 4.76 50.97
N SER A 16 -129.77 3.59 50.39
CA SER A 16 -129.00 2.37 50.67
C SER A 16 -127.59 2.44 50.07
N TYR A 17 -127.43 3.03 48.87
CA TYR A 17 -126.11 3.27 48.27
C TYR A 17 -125.28 4.33 49.01
N GLN A 18 -125.90 5.40 49.51
CA GLN A 18 -125.16 6.43 50.27
C GLN A 18 -124.71 5.92 51.65
N ARG A 19 -125.43 4.98 52.26
CA ARG A 19 -124.99 4.34 53.52
C ARG A 19 -123.88 3.32 53.31
N THR A 20 -123.88 2.57 52.20
CA THR A 20 -122.75 1.66 51.88
C THR A 20 -121.50 2.41 51.44
N LEU A 21 -121.62 3.54 50.72
CA LEU A 21 -120.45 4.36 50.38
C LEU A 21 -119.81 5.01 51.61
N LYS A 22 -120.61 5.59 52.52
CA LYS A 22 -120.05 6.17 53.77
C LYS A 22 -119.38 5.13 54.68
N ARG A 23 -119.85 3.87 54.69
CA ARG A 23 -119.16 2.78 55.39
C ARG A 23 -117.85 2.38 54.71
N PHE A 24 -117.81 2.34 53.37
CA PHE A 24 -116.58 2.03 52.63
C PHE A 24 -115.53 3.14 52.70
N GLU A 25 -115.95 4.41 52.69
CA GLU A 25 -115.06 5.56 52.84
C GLU A 25 -114.47 5.61 54.26
N GLN A 26 -115.27 5.30 55.28
CA GLN A 26 -114.82 5.24 56.68
C GLN A 26 -113.93 4.01 56.99
N ASP A 27 -114.09 2.88 56.27
CA ASP A 27 -113.20 1.71 56.37
C ASP A 27 -111.88 1.89 55.59
N LEU A 28 -111.84 2.77 54.58
CA LEU A 28 -110.63 3.10 53.84
C LEU A 28 -109.81 4.21 54.53
N GLU A 29 -110.45 5.18 55.19
CA GLU A 29 -109.77 6.23 55.96
C GLU A 29 -109.12 5.68 57.25
N ASN A 30 -109.74 4.67 57.89
CA ASN A 30 -109.17 4.00 59.08
C ASN A 30 -108.09 2.94 58.78
N LYS A 31 -107.83 2.66 57.50
CA LYS A 31 -106.74 1.78 57.03
C LYS A 31 -105.64 2.53 56.26
N ALA A 32 -105.65 3.86 56.33
CA ALA A 32 -104.45 4.64 56.06
C ALA A 32 -103.42 4.30 57.13
N VAL A 33 -102.54 3.35 56.80
CA VAL A 33 -101.28 3.09 57.49
C VAL A 33 -100.55 4.42 57.53
N SER A 34 -100.72 5.14 58.64
CA SER A 34 -99.74 6.10 59.10
C SER A 34 -98.45 5.30 59.23
N LEU A 35 -97.51 5.59 58.34
CA LEU A 35 -96.13 5.15 58.52
C LEU A 35 -95.76 5.55 59.96
N PRO A 36 -95.41 4.59 60.84
CA PRO A 36 -95.06 4.92 62.21
C PRO A 36 -93.95 5.97 62.17
N PRO A 37 -93.93 6.96 63.10
CA PRO A 37 -92.85 7.94 63.14
C PRO A 37 -91.54 7.17 63.12
N ILE A 38 -90.69 7.47 62.12
CA ILE A 38 -89.42 6.77 61.92
C ILE A 38 -88.67 6.83 63.26
N ALA A 39 -88.64 5.70 63.96
CA ALA A 39 -87.97 5.61 65.25
C ALA A 39 -86.52 6.07 65.07
N PRO A 40 -85.94 6.84 66.00
CA PRO A 40 -84.62 7.45 65.82
C PRO A 40 -83.52 6.41 65.48
N TRP A 41 -83.73 5.15 65.86
CA TRP A 41 -82.85 4.03 65.51
C TRP A 41 -82.79 3.73 64.00
N THR A 42 -83.85 3.97 63.20
CA THR A 42 -83.90 3.62 61.78
C THR A 42 -83.18 4.67 60.94
N LYS A 43 -83.26 5.95 61.34
CA LYS A 43 -82.44 7.03 60.76
C LYS A 43 -80.95 6.81 61.07
N ARG A 44 -80.62 6.39 62.29
CA ARG A 44 -79.25 6.02 62.65
C ARG A 44 -78.77 4.79 61.88
N LEU A 45 -79.63 3.77 61.72
CA LEU A 45 -79.31 2.56 60.95
C LEU A 45 -79.04 2.88 59.47
N THR A 46 -79.90 3.68 58.84
CA THR A 46 -79.72 4.08 57.43
C THR A 46 -78.51 4.99 57.22
N GLN A 47 -78.22 5.91 58.14
CA GLN A 47 -76.99 6.71 58.09
C GLN A 47 -75.73 5.87 58.30
N VAL A 48 -75.75 4.89 59.20
CA VAL A 48 -74.62 3.97 59.41
C VAL A 48 -74.39 3.10 58.17
N ILE A 49 -75.45 2.62 57.51
CA ILE A 49 -75.33 1.88 56.26
C ILE A 49 -74.78 2.78 55.14
N LEU A 50 -75.31 4.00 54.99
CA LEU A 50 -74.86 4.92 53.95
C LEU A 50 -73.40 5.33 54.16
N VAL A 51 -73.01 5.67 55.39
CA VAL A 51 -71.62 5.98 55.74
C VAL A 51 -70.73 4.76 55.56
N GLY A 52 -71.20 3.56 55.92
CA GLY A 52 -70.48 2.31 55.70
C GLY A 52 -70.23 2.00 54.21
N VAL A 53 -71.22 2.27 53.35
CA VAL A 53 -71.07 2.12 51.89
C VAL A 53 -70.12 3.16 51.33
N VAL A 54 -70.27 4.44 51.70
CA VAL A 54 -69.36 5.51 51.25
C VAL A 54 -67.94 5.28 51.75
N ALA A 55 -67.78 4.81 53.00
CA ALA A 55 -66.49 4.44 53.56
C ALA A 55 -65.91 3.20 52.86
N GLY A 56 -66.73 2.20 52.53
CA GLY A 56 -66.29 1.01 51.79
C GLY A 56 -65.86 1.31 50.35
N VAL A 57 -66.59 2.18 49.65
CA VAL A 57 -66.22 2.64 48.30
C VAL A 57 -64.99 3.54 48.36
N GLY A 58 -64.92 4.45 49.34
CA GLY A 58 -63.72 5.26 49.58
C GLY A 58 -62.50 4.40 49.91
N TRP A 59 -62.68 3.35 50.73
CA TRP A 59 -61.63 2.38 51.03
C TRP A 59 -61.22 1.59 49.78
N SER A 60 -62.17 1.14 48.96
CA SER A 60 -61.88 0.38 47.73
C SER A 60 -61.06 1.19 46.72
N VAL A 61 -61.30 2.49 46.61
CA VAL A 61 -60.51 3.39 45.74
C VAL A 61 -59.09 3.58 46.27
N LEU A 62 -58.88 3.54 47.59
CA LEU A 62 -57.54 3.66 48.19
C LEU A 62 -56.84 2.32 48.37
N ALA A 63 -57.57 1.20 48.33
CA ALA A 63 -57.03 -0.13 48.53
C ALA A 63 -56.20 -0.54 47.31
N ARG A 64 -54.88 -0.54 47.48
CA ARG A 64 -53.97 -1.15 46.52
C ARG A 64 -53.96 -2.65 46.78
N ILE A 65 -54.38 -3.43 45.79
CA ILE A 65 -54.27 -4.89 45.83
C ILE A 65 -52.86 -5.24 45.38
N ASP A 66 -52.06 -5.77 46.30
CA ASP A 66 -50.72 -6.26 45.98
C ASP A 66 -50.84 -7.60 45.24
N VAL A 67 -50.71 -7.58 43.92
CA VAL A 67 -50.71 -8.79 43.09
C VAL A 67 -49.29 -9.34 43.03
N VAL A 68 -49.05 -10.48 43.67
CA VAL A 68 -47.77 -11.20 43.60
C VAL A 68 -47.88 -12.25 42.50
N ILE A 69 -47.21 -12.01 41.38
CA ILE A 69 -47.18 -12.95 40.25
C ILE A 69 -45.93 -13.81 40.38
N ASN A 70 -46.13 -15.11 40.63
CA ASN A 70 -45.04 -16.08 40.66
C ASN A 70 -44.61 -16.41 39.23
N ALA A 71 -43.72 -15.60 38.68
CA ALA A 71 -43.20 -15.80 37.35
C ALA A 71 -41.81 -16.46 37.39
N ARG A 72 -41.59 -17.46 36.54
CA ARG A 72 -40.28 -18.11 36.42
C ARG A 72 -39.36 -17.20 35.62
N GLY A 73 -38.30 -16.74 36.26
CA GLY A 73 -37.24 -15.96 35.62
C GLY A 73 -35.91 -16.70 35.57
N LYS A 74 -35.05 -16.30 34.64
CA LYS A 74 -33.63 -16.69 34.63
C LYS A 74 -32.77 -15.46 34.90
N LEU A 75 -31.72 -15.65 35.70
CA LEU A 75 -30.70 -14.63 35.92
C LEU A 75 -29.75 -14.68 34.73
N GLU A 76 -29.75 -13.63 33.92
CA GLU A 76 -28.84 -13.46 32.78
C GLU A 76 -27.99 -12.20 33.03
N PRO A 77 -26.68 -12.24 32.76
CA PRO A 77 -25.85 -11.05 32.83
C PRO A 77 -26.39 -9.99 31.86
N LEU A 78 -26.33 -8.71 32.27
CA LEU A 78 -26.79 -7.59 31.45
C LEU A 78 -26.08 -7.57 30.09
N SER A 79 -24.78 -7.86 30.11
CA SER A 79 -23.93 -7.99 28.93
C SER A 79 -23.83 -9.43 28.45
N GLN A 80 -23.84 -9.61 27.12
CA GLN A 80 -23.58 -10.92 26.52
C GLN A 80 -22.17 -11.40 26.85
N SER A 81 -22.02 -12.71 27.00
CA SER A 81 -20.72 -13.33 27.22
C SER A 81 -19.81 -13.13 26.01
N GLN A 82 -18.55 -12.79 26.29
CA GLN A 82 -17.55 -12.56 25.24
C GLN A 82 -16.88 -13.89 24.90
N ILE A 83 -17.08 -14.34 23.66
CA ILE A 83 -16.50 -15.57 23.14
C ILE A 83 -15.12 -15.25 22.56
N ILE A 84 -14.08 -15.89 23.07
CA ILE A 84 -12.71 -15.74 22.57
C ILE A 84 -12.39 -16.96 21.72
N GLN A 85 -12.15 -16.70 20.44
CA GLN A 85 -11.87 -17.71 19.43
C GLN A 85 -10.42 -17.63 18.96
N SER A 86 -9.87 -18.75 18.51
CA SER A 86 -8.56 -18.80 17.86
C SER A 86 -8.66 -18.21 16.45
N ARG A 87 -7.97 -17.10 16.14
CA ARG A 87 -8.05 -16.50 14.80
C ARG A 87 -7.23 -17.28 13.75
N ALA A 88 -6.06 -17.76 14.13
CA ALA A 88 -5.11 -18.40 13.21
C ALA A 88 -4.99 -19.93 13.40
N GLY A 89 -5.54 -20.48 14.48
CA GLY A 89 -5.23 -21.85 14.89
C GLY A 89 -3.78 -21.99 15.37
N GLY A 90 -3.42 -23.16 15.91
CA GLY A 90 -2.06 -23.43 16.37
C GLY A 90 -2.00 -24.35 17.58
N VAL A 91 -0.76 -24.66 18.00
CA VAL A 91 -0.47 -25.49 19.17
C VAL A 91 -0.47 -24.62 20.42
N ILE A 92 -1.22 -25.02 21.44
CA ILE A 92 -1.27 -24.33 22.72
C ILE A 92 0.02 -24.62 23.48
N THR A 93 0.79 -23.58 23.79
CA THR A 93 2.04 -23.72 24.57
C THR A 93 1.78 -23.61 26.07
N ALA A 94 0.89 -22.71 26.47
CA ALA A 94 0.57 -22.50 27.88
C ALA A 94 -0.89 -22.07 28.06
N VAL A 95 -1.53 -22.61 29.09
CA VAL A 95 -2.85 -22.20 29.58
C VAL A 95 -2.66 -21.63 30.99
N LEU A 96 -2.95 -20.35 31.19
CA LEU A 96 -2.58 -19.60 32.40
C LEU A 96 -3.75 -19.38 33.37
N VAL A 97 -4.93 -19.88 33.02
CA VAL A 97 -6.19 -19.64 33.74
C VAL A 97 -7.03 -20.90 33.81
N ARG A 98 -7.96 -20.95 34.76
CA ARG A 98 -8.88 -22.06 34.99
C ARG A 98 -10.34 -21.58 34.94
N GLU A 99 -11.27 -22.51 34.73
CA GLU A 99 -12.70 -22.22 34.81
C GLU A 99 -13.05 -21.72 36.22
N GLY A 100 -13.81 -20.62 36.29
CA GLY A 100 -14.15 -19.94 37.54
C GLY A 100 -13.14 -18.88 38.01
N ASP A 101 -11.98 -18.74 37.37
CA ASP A 101 -11.02 -17.69 37.72
C ASP A 101 -11.54 -16.29 37.33
N THR A 102 -11.26 -15.31 38.19
CA THR A 102 -11.50 -13.89 37.89
C THR A 102 -10.34 -13.34 37.05
N VAL A 103 -10.66 -12.65 35.97
CA VAL A 103 -9.69 -12.08 35.04
C VAL A 103 -9.92 -10.59 34.85
N LYS A 104 -8.82 -9.86 34.66
CA LYS A 104 -8.85 -8.44 34.31
C LYS A 104 -8.73 -8.24 32.81
N GLN A 105 -9.26 -7.15 32.29
CA GLN A 105 -9.07 -6.71 30.92
C GLN A 105 -7.58 -6.65 30.59
N GLY A 106 -7.19 -7.26 29.47
CA GLY A 106 -5.81 -7.35 29.00
C GLY A 106 -4.98 -8.45 29.67
N GLN A 107 -5.50 -9.17 30.67
CA GLN A 107 -4.81 -10.29 31.29
C GLN A 107 -4.59 -11.42 30.27
N LEU A 108 -3.37 -11.98 30.26
CA LEU A 108 -3.02 -13.10 29.40
C LEU A 108 -3.70 -14.38 29.90
N LEU A 109 -4.43 -15.05 29.02
CA LEU A 109 -5.23 -16.23 29.34
C LEU A 109 -4.57 -17.49 28.80
N LEU A 110 -4.19 -17.43 27.52
CA LEU A 110 -3.63 -18.56 26.78
C LEU A 110 -2.57 -18.07 25.80
N GLN A 111 -1.55 -18.88 25.60
CA GLN A 111 -0.48 -18.62 24.64
C GLN A 111 -0.34 -19.77 23.66
N LEU A 112 -0.37 -19.43 22.37
CA LEU A 112 -0.10 -20.33 21.27
C LEU A 112 1.39 -20.33 20.90
N ASP A 113 1.85 -21.37 20.20
CA ASP A 113 3.24 -21.51 19.78
C ASP A 113 3.62 -20.43 18.74
N LYS A 114 4.64 -19.63 19.09
CA LYS A 114 5.15 -18.53 18.28
C LYS A 114 6.37 -18.93 17.44
N THR A 115 6.95 -20.10 17.68
CA THR A 115 8.16 -20.58 17.01
C THR A 115 8.09 -20.50 15.49
N PRO A 116 7.03 -21.01 14.80
CA PRO A 116 6.96 -20.93 13.34
C PRO A 116 6.91 -19.49 12.83
N LEU A 117 6.21 -18.60 13.54
CA LEU A 117 6.08 -17.18 13.19
C LEU A 117 7.40 -16.43 13.40
N TYR A 118 8.17 -16.76 14.44
CA TYR A 118 9.51 -16.20 14.64
C TYR A 118 10.50 -16.63 13.54
N ASN A 119 10.46 -17.89 13.12
CA ASN A 119 11.28 -18.37 12.01
C ASN A 119 10.92 -17.64 10.70
N GLN A 120 9.62 -17.48 10.44
CA GLN A 120 9.15 -16.71 9.29
C GLN A 120 9.58 -15.23 9.38
N LEU A 121 9.54 -14.63 10.57
CA LEU A 121 9.97 -13.25 10.80
C LEU A 121 11.46 -13.09 10.49
N GLN A 122 12.30 -13.99 11.00
CA GLN A 122 13.74 -13.97 10.73
C GLN A 122 14.02 -14.11 9.23
N GLY A 123 13.33 -15.03 8.54
CA GLY A 123 13.46 -15.20 7.09
C GLY A 123 13.11 -13.92 6.31
N LEU A 124 11.99 -13.28 6.64
CA LEU A 124 11.58 -12.02 6.00
C LEU A 124 12.54 -10.87 6.31
N LEU A 125 13.09 -10.78 7.51
CA LEU A 125 14.08 -9.76 7.87
C LEU A 125 15.40 -9.94 7.12
N MET A 126 15.87 -11.18 6.95
CA MET A 126 17.06 -11.48 6.14
C MET A 126 16.83 -11.09 4.68
N GLN A 127 15.68 -11.44 4.10
CA GLN A 127 15.31 -11.03 2.74
C GLN A 127 15.24 -9.51 2.59
N ARG A 128 14.59 -8.82 3.55
CA ARG A 128 14.51 -7.35 3.58
C ARG A 128 15.90 -6.72 3.60
N ASN A 129 16.78 -7.17 4.48
CA ASN A 129 18.12 -6.60 4.64
C ASN A 129 18.93 -6.79 3.35
N ARG A 130 18.87 -7.97 2.74
CA ARG A 130 19.51 -8.24 1.45
C ARG A 130 19.07 -7.25 0.37
N LEU A 131 17.76 -7.05 0.19
CA LEU A 131 17.24 -6.12 -0.83
C LEU A 131 17.64 -4.66 -0.55
N VAL A 132 17.65 -4.26 0.73
CA VAL A 132 18.10 -2.92 1.13
C VAL A 132 19.58 -2.70 0.78
N GLU A 133 20.43 -3.69 1.06
CA GLU A 133 21.85 -3.65 0.73
C GLU A 133 22.09 -3.61 -0.77
N GLU A 134 21.40 -4.45 -1.56
CA GLU A 134 21.48 -4.45 -3.02
C GLU A 134 21.11 -3.08 -3.61
N ILE A 135 20.02 -2.45 -3.15
CA ILE A 135 19.63 -1.11 -3.58
C ILE A 135 20.70 -0.07 -3.20
N ALA A 136 21.26 -0.16 -1.99
CA ALA A 136 22.28 0.77 -1.53
C ALA A 136 23.55 0.71 -2.40
N VAL A 137 24.00 -0.51 -2.72
CA VAL A 137 25.15 -0.76 -3.61
C VAL A 137 24.91 -0.14 -4.99
N LEU A 138 23.76 -0.41 -5.59
CA LEU A 138 23.44 0.10 -6.93
C LEU A 138 23.41 1.63 -6.97
N ARG A 139 22.78 2.27 -5.97
CA ARG A 139 22.70 3.74 -5.90
C ARG A 139 24.05 4.40 -5.67
N ILE A 140 24.88 3.86 -4.79
CA ILE A 140 26.23 4.40 -4.52
C ILE A 140 27.11 4.25 -5.77
N THR A 141 27.00 3.10 -6.44
CA THR A 141 27.70 2.86 -7.70
C THR A 141 27.27 3.87 -8.76
N GLN A 142 25.97 4.09 -8.96
CA GLN A 142 25.44 5.09 -9.89
C GLN A 142 25.96 6.52 -9.59
N GLN A 143 26.10 6.86 -8.31
CA GLN A 143 26.63 8.16 -7.85
C GLN A 143 28.16 8.31 -8.02
N GLY A 144 28.86 7.28 -8.48
CA GLY A 144 30.33 7.30 -8.62
C GLY A 144 31.07 7.35 -7.28
N LYS A 145 30.41 6.97 -6.18
CA LYS A 145 31.03 6.93 -4.85
C LYS A 145 31.73 5.58 -4.64
N PRO A 146 32.86 5.54 -3.92
CA PRO A 146 33.61 4.31 -3.73
C PRO A 146 32.81 3.31 -2.87
N LEU A 147 32.84 2.04 -3.29
CA LEU A 147 32.16 0.92 -2.62
C LEU A 147 32.68 0.66 -1.19
N SER A 148 33.83 1.24 -0.81
CA SER A 148 34.37 1.21 0.55
C SER A 148 33.50 1.98 1.56
N THR A 149 32.58 2.83 1.09
CA THR A 149 31.60 3.53 1.95
C THR A 149 30.52 2.59 2.50
N LEU A 150 30.34 1.41 1.91
CA LEU A 150 29.44 0.38 2.39
C LEU A 150 30.15 -0.46 3.44
N ASN A 151 29.64 -0.45 4.67
CA ASN A 151 30.14 -1.30 5.75
C ASN A 151 30.13 -2.78 5.31
N LYS A 152 31.10 -3.55 5.83
CA LYS A 152 31.60 -4.90 5.43
C LYS A 152 30.60 -6.05 5.17
N SER A 153 29.30 -5.84 4.97
CA SER A 153 28.36 -6.87 4.49
C SER A 153 28.50 -7.10 2.97
N ARG A 154 29.72 -7.36 2.46
CA ARG A 154 29.93 -7.81 1.07
C ARG A 154 29.41 -9.22 0.83
N THR A 155 29.03 -9.94 1.89
CA THR A 155 28.69 -11.36 1.88
C THR A 155 27.24 -11.69 1.50
N ALA A 156 26.35 -10.71 1.38
CA ALA A 156 24.94 -10.96 1.03
C ALA A 156 24.56 -10.60 -0.41
N ILE A 157 25.48 -10.02 -1.19
CA ILE A 157 25.21 -9.57 -2.55
C ILE A 157 25.41 -10.73 -3.54
N SER A 158 24.49 -10.89 -4.48
CA SER A 158 24.63 -11.89 -5.55
C SER A 158 25.93 -11.67 -6.35
N PRO A 159 26.70 -12.74 -6.66
CA PRO A 159 27.90 -12.63 -7.50
C PRO A 159 27.64 -11.97 -8.85
N GLU A 160 26.45 -12.19 -9.43
CA GLU A 160 26.06 -11.59 -10.70
C GLU A 160 25.93 -10.05 -10.58
N LEU A 161 25.34 -9.55 -9.50
CA LEU A 161 25.19 -8.11 -9.28
C LEU A 161 26.55 -7.45 -9.08
N MET A 162 27.44 -8.10 -8.33
CA MET A 162 28.82 -7.63 -8.15
C MET A 162 29.57 -7.56 -9.48
N ASN A 163 29.40 -8.56 -10.35
CA ASN A 163 30.01 -8.53 -11.68
C ASN A 163 29.49 -7.36 -12.55
N ARG A 164 28.18 -7.07 -12.50
CA ARG A 164 27.61 -5.90 -13.19
C ARG A 164 28.15 -4.59 -12.64
N VAL A 165 28.25 -4.47 -11.31
CA VAL A 165 28.85 -3.29 -10.65
C VAL A 165 30.31 -3.10 -11.07
N GLN A 166 31.11 -4.17 -11.09
CA GLN A 166 32.51 -4.10 -11.53
C GLN A 166 32.64 -3.77 -13.02
N THR A 167 31.77 -4.33 -13.87
CA THR A 167 31.68 -3.94 -15.29
C THR A 167 31.40 -2.45 -15.43
N ARG A 168 30.49 -1.88 -14.64
CA ARG A 168 30.23 -0.44 -14.65
C ARG A 168 31.47 0.38 -14.30
N LEU A 169 32.16 0.00 -13.23
CA LEU A 169 33.38 0.68 -12.79
C LEU A 169 34.46 0.60 -13.86
N LEU A 170 34.57 -0.53 -14.56
CA LEU A 170 35.48 -0.69 -15.70
C LEU A 170 35.13 0.30 -16.82
N LEU A 171 33.87 0.42 -17.23
CA LEU A 171 33.44 1.37 -18.26
C LEU A 171 33.73 2.83 -17.85
N ILE A 172 33.50 3.19 -16.58
CA ILE A 172 33.85 4.52 -16.07
C ILE A 172 35.36 4.75 -16.07
N ALA A 173 36.14 3.75 -15.68
CA ALA A 173 37.60 3.82 -15.73
C ALA A 173 38.08 4.04 -17.17
N GLN A 174 37.46 3.39 -18.16
CA GLN A 174 37.75 3.59 -19.59
C GLN A 174 37.47 5.01 -20.07
N LEU A 175 36.45 5.69 -19.51
CA LEU A 175 36.14 7.09 -19.84
C LEU A 175 37.00 8.11 -19.09
N THR A 176 37.29 7.86 -17.82
CA THR A 176 37.91 8.84 -16.90
C THR A 176 39.42 8.64 -16.73
N GLY A 177 39.91 7.45 -17.02
CA GLY A 177 41.29 7.03 -16.75
C GLY A 177 41.57 6.64 -15.30
N ASP A 178 40.57 6.68 -14.41
CA ASP A 178 40.75 6.32 -13.00
C ASP A 178 40.46 4.83 -12.77
N SER A 179 41.49 4.09 -12.33
CA SER A 179 41.41 2.64 -12.03
C SER A 179 41.41 2.34 -10.53
N SER A 180 41.35 3.36 -9.67
CA SER A 180 41.50 3.20 -8.21
C SER A 180 40.44 2.32 -7.55
N SER A 181 39.23 2.24 -8.13
CA SER A 181 38.12 1.44 -7.62
C SER A 181 38.01 0.03 -8.20
N LEU A 182 38.92 -0.37 -9.10
CA LEU A 182 38.86 -1.66 -9.79
C LEU A 182 39.51 -2.78 -8.99
N GLU A 183 38.85 -3.94 -8.99
CA GLU A 183 39.45 -5.19 -8.52
C GLU A 183 40.58 -5.64 -9.48
N PRO A 184 41.56 -6.46 -9.01
CA PRO A 184 42.75 -6.81 -9.79
C PRO A 184 42.47 -7.38 -11.19
N GLU A 185 41.43 -8.22 -11.33
CA GLU A 185 41.03 -8.81 -12.61
C GLU A 185 40.53 -7.75 -13.62
N HIS A 186 39.69 -6.83 -13.16
CA HIS A 186 39.16 -5.75 -14.00
C HIS A 186 40.23 -4.72 -14.34
N ARG A 187 41.21 -4.54 -13.44
CA ARG A 187 42.38 -3.70 -13.68
C ARG A 187 43.24 -4.24 -14.82
N GLN A 188 43.48 -5.55 -14.89
CA GLN A 188 44.20 -6.16 -16.03
C GLN A 188 43.47 -5.92 -17.36
N ARG A 189 42.13 -6.04 -17.38
CA ARG A 189 41.32 -5.78 -18.58
C ARG A 189 41.39 -4.31 -18.99
N PHE A 190 41.38 -3.40 -18.01
CA PHE A 190 41.57 -1.97 -18.24
C PHE A 190 42.96 -1.65 -18.81
N ASP A 191 44.02 -2.24 -18.25
CA ASP A 191 45.40 -2.04 -18.73
C ASP A 191 45.56 -2.53 -20.18
N LEU A 192 44.96 -3.67 -20.52
CA LEU A 192 44.94 -4.18 -21.91
C LEU A 192 44.22 -3.20 -22.86
N PHE A 193 43.10 -2.63 -22.44
CA PHE A 193 42.38 -1.61 -23.22
C PHE A 193 43.25 -0.36 -23.45
N LEU A 194 43.92 0.14 -22.41
CA LEU A 194 44.85 1.27 -22.54
C LEU A 194 46.02 0.96 -23.48
N GLN A 195 46.54 -0.27 -23.43
CA GLN A 195 47.58 -0.72 -24.34
C GLN A 195 47.08 -0.71 -25.78
N GLN A 196 45.89 -1.24 -26.07
CA GLN A 196 45.29 -1.22 -27.40
C GLN A 196 45.12 0.21 -27.94
N LEU A 197 44.66 1.15 -27.12
CA LEU A 197 44.55 2.56 -27.51
C LEU A 197 45.92 3.18 -27.81
N ARG A 198 46.94 2.86 -26.99
CA ARG A 198 48.31 3.35 -27.20
C ARG A 198 48.92 2.78 -28.48
N ASP A 199 48.73 1.49 -28.73
CA ASP A 199 49.25 0.81 -29.92
C ASP A 199 48.61 1.42 -31.18
N ARG A 200 47.28 1.61 -31.16
CA ARG A 200 46.56 2.24 -32.27
C ARG A 200 47.06 3.66 -32.56
N LYS A 201 47.20 4.49 -31.52
CA LYS A 201 47.75 5.86 -31.65
C LYS A 201 49.17 5.86 -32.21
N THR A 202 49.98 4.90 -31.80
CA THR A 202 51.37 4.74 -32.27
C THR A 202 51.39 4.35 -33.75
N MET A 203 50.51 3.45 -34.17
CA MET A 203 50.37 3.06 -35.57
C MET A 203 49.91 4.22 -36.46
N THR A 204 48.91 5.00 -36.05
CA THR A 204 48.48 6.18 -36.81
C THR A 204 49.61 7.20 -36.92
N ARG A 205 50.32 7.51 -35.83
CA ARG A 205 51.47 8.42 -35.85
C ARG A 205 52.58 7.96 -36.79
N LEU A 206 52.86 6.65 -36.82
CA LEU A 206 53.85 6.10 -37.75
C LEU A 206 53.39 6.27 -39.20
N GLN A 207 52.12 6.02 -39.49
CA GLN A 207 51.54 6.25 -40.83
C GLN A 207 51.61 7.73 -41.24
N GLU A 208 51.28 8.66 -40.34
CA GLU A 208 51.42 10.09 -40.59
C GLU A 208 52.86 10.49 -40.88
N SER A 209 53.82 9.96 -40.10
CA SER A 209 55.24 10.20 -40.31
C SER A 209 55.69 9.70 -41.68
N ASN A 210 55.24 8.51 -42.10
CA ASN A 210 55.56 7.96 -43.42
C ASN A 210 55.00 8.84 -44.56
N ILE A 211 53.75 9.30 -44.44
CA ILE A 211 53.15 10.22 -45.41
C ILE A 211 53.89 11.57 -45.43
N GLN A 212 54.31 12.06 -44.27
CA GLN A 212 55.08 13.29 -44.16
C GLN A 212 56.43 13.20 -44.89
N THR A 213 57.11 12.05 -44.77
CA THR A 213 58.35 11.79 -45.53
C THR A 213 58.08 11.77 -47.03
N GLN A 214 57.02 11.11 -47.49
CA GLN A 214 56.64 11.09 -48.92
C GLN A 214 56.30 12.49 -49.45
N ILE A 215 55.66 13.33 -48.63
CA ILE A 215 55.40 14.74 -48.97
C ILE A 215 56.73 15.48 -49.14
N ALA A 216 57.67 15.34 -48.20
CA ALA A 216 58.98 16.00 -48.28
C ALA A 216 59.80 15.54 -49.50
N GLU A 217 59.77 14.24 -49.83
CA GLU A 217 60.38 13.69 -51.04
C GLU A 217 59.76 14.29 -52.32
N THR A 218 58.42 14.36 -52.39
CA THR A 218 57.71 14.95 -53.52
C THR A 218 57.99 16.46 -53.63
N GLU A 219 58.09 17.16 -52.51
CA GLU A 219 58.47 18.58 -52.47
C GLU A 219 59.88 18.81 -53.01
N ALA A 220 60.85 17.97 -52.62
CA ALA A 220 62.20 18.04 -53.16
C ALA A 220 62.23 17.81 -54.67
N GLN A 221 61.42 16.86 -55.18
CA GLN A 221 61.28 16.64 -56.63
C GLN A 221 60.67 17.84 -57.34
N ILE A 222 59.62 18.45 -56.79
CA ILE A 222 59.01 19.68 -57.33
C ILE A 222 60.06 20.79 -57.39
N ALA A 223 60.80 21.04 -56.30
CA ALA A 223 61.83 22.08 -56.25
C ALA A 223 62.95 21.83 -57.28
N GLN A 224 63.34 20.57 -57.48
CA GLN A 224 64.33 20.18 -58.47
C GLN A 224 63.84 20.40 -59.91
N THR A 225 62.59 20.02 -60.23
CA THR A 225 61.99 20.25 -61.55
C THR A 225 61.73 21.73 -61.80
N ASP A 226 61.36 22.50 -60.78
CA ASP A 226 61.14 23.94 -60.86
C ASP A 226 62.45 24.68 -61.19
N PHE A 227 63.56 24.28 -60.56
CA PHE A 227 64.89 24.80 -60.91
C PHE A 227 65.28 24.50 -62.37
N GLN A 228 64.97 23.29 -62.87
CA GLN A 228 65.19 22.92 -64.28
C GLN A 228 64.31 23.75 -65.23
N LEU A 229 63.04 23.97 -64.85
CA LEU A 229 62.11 24.80 -65.61
C LEU A 229 62.60 26.23 -65.73
N GLN A 230 63.06 26.83 -64.62
CA GLN A 230 63.61 28.18 -64.60
C GLN A 230 64.85 28.29 -65.53
N THR A 231 65.73 27.28 -65.50
CA THR A 231 66.91 27.22 -66.36
C THR A 231 66.53 27.13 -67.85
N GLU A 232 65.58 26.27 -68.21
CA GLU A 232 65.08 26.14 -69.59
C GLU A 232 64.36 27.40 -70.06
N GLN A 233 63.60 28.06 -69.19
CA GLN A 233 62.96 29.35 -69.50
C GLN A 233 63.99 30.45 -69.76
N GLU A 234 65.07 30.51 -68.98
CA GLU A 234 66.15 31.47 -69.19
C GLU A 234 66.89 31.22 -70.52
N LEU A 235 67.20 29.95 -70.81
CA LEU A 235 67.79 29.55 -72.10
C LEU A 235 66.87 29.91 -73.27
N LEU A 236 65.57 29.68 -73.14
CA LEU A 236 64.58 30.03 -74.15
C LEU A 236 64.52 31.55 -74.38
N ALA A 237 64.60 32.35 -73.33
CA ALA A 237 64.66 33.81 -73.42
C ALA A 237 65.92 34.29 -74.16
N ARG A 238 67.07 33.60 -73.98
CA ARG A 238 68.33 33.89 -74.67
C ARG A 238 68.34 33.43 -76.13
N ILE A 239 67.72 32.29 -76.44
CA ILE A 239 67.69 31.70 -77.81
C ILE A 239 66.68 32.42 -78.71
N LYS A 240 65.58 32.95 -78.15
CA LYS A 240 64.53 33.63 -78.93
C LYS A 240 65.07 34.72 -79.89
N PRO A 241 65.86 35.72 -79.45
CA PRO A 241 66.40 36.74 -80.36
C PRO A 241 67.35 36.15 -81.41
N LEU A 242 68.16 35.14 -81.05
CA LEU A 242 69.09 34.49 -81.97
C LEU A 242 68.39 33.76 -83.14
N VAL A 243 67.18 33.25 -82.91
CA VAL A 243 66.34 32.65 -83.95
C VAL A 243 65.66 33.72 -84.80
N GLU A 244 65.25 34.85 -84.21
CA GLU A 244 64.69 36.00 -84.93
C GLU A 244 65.73 36.65 -85.86
N GLU A 245 67.01 36.64 -85.48
CA GLU A 245 68.16 37.05 -86.30
C GLU A 245 68.59 35.99 -87.35
N GLY A 246 67.97 34.79 -87.34
CA GLY A 246 68.25 33.71 -88.29
C GLY A 246 69.52 32.90 -88.01
N ALA A 247 70.20 33.12 -86.89
CA ALA A 247 71.44 32.44 -86.52
C ALA A 247 71.25 30.99 -86.06
N ILE A 248 70.04 30.61 -85.64
CA ILE A 248 69.68 29.27 -85.14
C ILE A 248 68.35 28.80 -85.76
N PRO A 249 68.16 27.50 -86.06
CA PRO A 249 66.90 26.98 -86.60
C PRO A 249 65.67 27.16 -85.68
N GLN A 250 64.49 27.43 -86.24
CA GLN A 250 63.22 27.48 -85.48
C GLN A 250 62.88 26.17 -84.76
N THR A 251 63.33 25.04 -85.27
CA THR A 251 63.13 23.72 -84.64
C THR A 251 63.75 23.66 -83.25
N THR A 252 64.87 24.33 -83.02
CA THR A 252 65.52 24.42 -81.70
C THR A 252 64.67 25.20 -80.71
N LEU A 253 64.06 26.32 -81.14
CA LEU A 253 63.13 27.09 -80.29
C LEU A 253 61.89 26.25 -79.92
N LEU A 254 61.33 25.51 -80.89
CA LEU A 254 60.16 24.67 -80.65
C LEU A 254 60.49 23.52 -79.68
N GLN A 255 61.63 22.85 -79.84
CA GLN A 255 62.09 21.79 -78.92
C GLN A 255 62.21 22.30 -77.48
N ARG A 256 62.75 23.51 -77.28
CA ARG A 256 62.85 24.11 -75.94
C ARG A 256 61.48 24.50 -75.38
N LYS A 257 60.56 25.02 -76.20
CA LYS A 257 59.17 25.26 -75.78
C LYS A 257 58.48 23.98 -75.32
N VAL A 258 58.67 22.87 -76.05
CA VAL A 258 58.15 21.56 -75.65
C VAL A 258 58.77 21.12 -74.31
N GLY A 259 60.08 21.28 -74.14
CA GLY A 259 60.77 20.99 -72.87
C GLY A 259 60.20 21.77 -71.68
N VAL A 260 59.96 23.08 -71.83
CA VAL A 260 59.28 23.90 -70.81
C VAL A 260 57.89 23.35 -70.48
N SER A 261 57.10 23.02 -71.51
CA SER A 261 55.76 22.45 -71.34
C SER A 261 55.80 21.09 -70.63
N ASP A 262 56.78 20.23 -70.93
CA ASP A 262 56.94 18.92 -70.31
C ASP A 262 57.35 19.04 -68.84
N LEU A 263 58.29 19.93 -68.51
CA LEU A 263 58.69 20.22 -67.12
C LEU A 263 57.52 20.80 -66.32
N GLN A 264 56.75 21.72 -66.91
CA GLN A 264 55.59 22.31 -66.25
C GLN A 264 54.46 21.28 -66.02
N LYS A 265 54.29 20.34 -66.95
CA LYS A 265 53.41 19.17 -66.77
C LYS A 265 53.89 18.30 -65.61
N GLN A 266 55.18 18.01 -65.50
CA GLN A 266 55.74 17.23 -64.39
C GLN A 266 55.53 17.92 -63.03
N ILE A 267 55.77 19.23 -62.92
CA ILE A 267 55.48 20.00 -61.70
C ILE A 267 54.00 19.89 -61.34
N THR A 268 53.11 20.02 -62.33
CA THR A 268 51.66 19.88 -62.11
C THR A 268 51.31 18.47 -61.61
N GLN A 269 51.90 17.42 -62.19
CA GLN A 269 51.69 16.05 -61.73
C GLN A 269 52.20 15.82 -60.30
N ASN A 270 53.41 16.26 -59.98
CA ASN A 270 53.99 16.09 -58.65
C ASN A 270 53.25 16.92 -57.58
N SER A 271 52.81 18.13 -57.93
CA SER A 271 52.00 18.96 -57.03
C SER A 271 50.62 18.36 -56.76
N LEU A 272 49.99 17.72 -57.75
CA LEU A 272 48.77 16.93 -57.56
C LEU A 272 49.03 15.73 -56.64
N GLN A 273 50.13 15.01 -56.84
CA GLN A 273 50.53 13.89 -55.98
C GLN A 273 50.75 14.35 -54.52
N LYS A 274 51.48 15.45 -54.31
CA LYS A 274 51.65 16.07 -52.98
C LYS A 274 50.29 16.37 -52.34
N ARG A 275 49.35 16.95 -53.10
CA ARG A 275 48.00 17.26 -52.59
C ARG A 275 47.23 15.99 -52.21
N GLN A 276 47.35 14.91 -52.99
CA GLN A 276 46.76 13.62 -52.65
C GLN A 276 47.33 13.04 -51.36
N LEU A 277 48.65 13.13 -51.16
CA LEU A 277 49.31 12.70 -49.92
C LEU A 277 48.83 13.51 -48.71
N GLN A 278 48.68 14.83 -48.85
CA GLN A 278 48.14 15.70 -47.80
C GLN A 278 46.69 15.34 -47.44
N ILE A 279 45.86 15.02 -48.44
CA ILE A 279 44.49 14.53 -48.19
C ILE A 279 44.54 13.20 -47.43
N GLY A 280 45.42 12.28 -47.81
CA GLY A 280 45.62 11.01 -47.09
C GLY A 280 46.04 11.21 -45.63
N GLN A 281 46.89 12.20 -45.35
CA GLN A 281 47.28 12.56 -43.98
C GLN A 281 46.08 13.07 -43.16
N ILE A 282 45.27 13.96 -43.74
CA ILE A 282 44.06 14.49 -43.07
C ILE A 282 43.05 13.37 -42.84
N GLN A 283 42.86 12.46 -43.81
CA GLN A 283 41.98 11.30 -43.68
C GLN A 283 42.45 10.36 -42.57
N ALA A 284 43.75 10.09 -42.45
CA ALA A 284 44.30 9.27 -41.38
C ALA A 284 44.02 9.87 -39.98
N ARG A 285 44.17 11.20 -39.83
CA ARG A 285 43.79 11.92 -38.59
C ARG A 285 42.30 11.81 -38.28
N ALA A 286 41.47 12.08 -39.29
CA ALA A 286 40.02 12.05 -39.13
C ALA A 286 39.52 10.64 -38.76
N GLU A 287 40.11 9.58 -39.31
CA GLU A 287 39.75 8.21 -38.99
C GLU A 287 40.16 7.82 -37.56
N GLU A 288 41.31 8.28 -37.06
CA GLU A 288 41.68 8.09 -35.65
C GLU A 288 40.68 8.77 -34.72
N GLU A 289 40.37 10.05 -34.96
CA GLU A 289 39.44 10.82 -34.14
C GLU A 289 38.02 10.22 -34.15
N LYS A 290 37.56 9.81 -35.34
CA LYS A 290 36.27 9.14 -35.52
C LYS A 290 36.21 7.90 -34.64
N VAL A 291 37.22 7.04 -34.67
CA VAL A 291 37.14 5.78 -33.94
C VAL A 291 37.27 5.99 -32.42
N LEU A 292 38.05 6.97 -31.98
CA LEU A 292 38.06 7.37 -30.56
C LEU A 292 36.68 7.85 -30.11
N THR A 293 36.02 8.67 -30.93
CA THR A 293 34.67 9.18 -30.66
C THR A 293 33.62 8.07 -30.66
N GLU A 294 33.69 7.14 -31.62
CA GLU A 294 32.83 5.95 -31.66
C GLU A 294 33.04 5.06 -30.43
N THR A 295 34.30 4.80 -30.06
CA THR A 295 34.62 4.02 -28.85
C THR A 295 34.06 4.69 -27.60
N GLN A 296 34.21 6.02 -27.47
CA GLN A 296 33.67 6.77 -26.34
C GLN A 296 32.14 6.72 -26.33
N ARG A 297 31.49 6.86 -27.49
CA ARG A 297 30.04 6.79 -27.65
C ARG A 297 29.52 5.39 -27.28
N ASP A 298 30.20 4.34 -27.71
CA ASP A 298 29.85 2.96 -27.42
C ASP A 298 29.93 2.68 -25.91
N ILE A 299 31.01 3.13 -25.25
CA ILE A 299 31.15 3.01 -23.80
C ILE A 299 30.04 3.80 -23.08
N GLN A 300 29.71 5.01 -23.53
CA GLN A 300 28.61 5.80 -22.96
C GLN A 300 27.25 5.12 -23.14
N GLN A 301 27.02 4.48 -24.30
CA GLN A 301 25.79 3.74 -24.56
C GLN A 301 25.68 2.51 -23.66
N GLN A 302 26.76 1.72 -23.53
CA GLN A 302 26.81 0.58 -22.62
C GLN A 302 26.60 1.00 -21.16
N LEU A 303 27.18 2.14 -20.76
CA LEU A 303 27.00 2.69 -19.43
C LEU A 303 25.54 3.09 -19.18
N ALA A 304 24.89 3.75 -20.15
CA ALA A 304 23.49 4.14 -20.05
C ALA A 304 22.53 2.94 -20.02
N GLU A 305 22.82 1.89 -20.80
CA GLU A 305 22.09 0.63 -20.77
C GLU A 305 22.19 -0.03 -19.39
N LEU A 306 23.40 -0.13 -18.85
CA LEU A 306 23.63 -0.70 -17.52
C LEU A 306 22.98 0.13 -16.40
N ASP A 307 23.00 1.46 -16.52
CA ASP A 307 22.29 2.35 -15.58
C ASP A 307 20.77 2.17 -15.65
N SER A 308 20.22 1.92 -16.84
CA SER A 308 18.81 1.58 -17.03
C SER A 308 18.46 0.23 -16.41
N GLU A 309 19.31 -0.80 -16.59
CA GLU A 309 19.17 -2.09 -15.92
C GLU A 309 19.17 -1.93 -14.39
N PHE A 310 20.13 -1.16 -13.85
CA PHE A 310 20.21 -0.89 -12.41
C PHE A 310 18.95 -0.20 -11.90
N ASN A 311 18.40 0.77 -12.63
CA ASN A 311 17.13 1.41 -12.25
C ASN A 311 15.96 0.43 -12.24
N THR A 312 15.93 -0.50 -13.21
CA THR A 312 14.91 -1.55 -13.27
C THR A 312 15.02 -2.49 -12.08
N ILE A 313 16.23 -2.94 -11.74
CA ILE A 313 16.49 -3.79 -10.57
C ILE A 313 16.13 -3.05 -9.28
N ILE A 314 16.52 -1.78 -9.13
CA ILE A 314 16.16 -0.96 -7.97
C ILE A 314 14.64 -0.88 -7.81
N LYS A 315 13.91 -0.59 -8.90
CA LYS A 315 12.44 -0.47 -8.88
C LYS A 315 11.78 -1.80 -8.48
N GLU A 316 12.28 -2.91 -9.00
CA GLU A 316 11.79 -4.24 -8.66
C GLU A 316 12.08 -4.60 -7.19
N ASN A 317 13.31 -4.39 -6.73
CA ASN A 317 13.68 -4.60 -5.33
C ASN A 317 12.87 -3.70 -4.38
N GLN A 318 12.55 -2.46 -4.78
CA GLN A 318 11.66 -1.58 -4.02
C GLN A 318 10.23 -2.12 -3.93
N ARG A 319 9.69 -2.66 -5.04
CA ARG A 319 8.37 -3.29 -5.07
C ARG A 319 8.33 -4.48 -4.11
N GLN A 320 9.34 -5.34 -4.17
CA GLN A 320 9.49 -6.49 -3.27
C GLN A 320 9.62 -6.06 -1.80
N LEU A 321 10.36 -4.98 -1.53
CA LEU A 321 10.45 -4.42 -0.18
C LEU A 321 9.10 -3.95 0.36
N ILE A 322 8.25 -3.32 -0.47
CA ILE A 322 6.90 -2.92 -0.06
C ILE A 322 6.07 -4.15 0.29
N GLU A 323 6.15 -5.20 -0.53
CA GLU A 323 5.46 -6.47 -0.28
C GLU A 323 5.94 -7.15 1.01
N ILE A 324 7.26 -7.24 1.22
CA ILE A 324 7.87 -7.82 2.43
C ILE A 324 7.49 -6.99 3.67
N ASN A 325 7.50 -5.66 3.58
CA ASN A 325 7.09 -4.81 4.70
C ASN A 325 5.60 -5.01 5.04
N SER A 326 4.73 -5.22 4.04
CA SER A 326 3.32 -5.58 4.27
C SER A 326 3.19 -6.92 4.99
N LYS A 327 3.90 -7.96 4.50
CA LYS A 327 3.97 -9.28 5.13
C LYS A 327 4.51 -9.23 6.56
N LEU A 328 5.54 -8.42 6.81
CA LEU A 328 6.10 -8.19 8.15
C LEU A 328 5.08 -7.54 9.09
N ASN A 329 4.31 -6.56 8.60
CA ASN A 329 3.26 -5.92 9.39
C ASN A 329 2.14 -6.91 9.73
N GLN A 330 1.71 -7.72 8.76
CA GLN A 330 0.74 -8.79 9.00
C GLN A 330 1.27 -9.80 10.01
N LEU A 331 2.51 -10.29 9.84
CA LEU A 331 3.15 -11.23 10.75
C LEU A 331 3.29 -10.68 12.17
N LYS A 332 3.55 -9.37 12.31
CA LYS A 332 3.59 -8.68 13.61
C LYS A 332 2.22 -8.69 14.29
N LEU A 333 1.13 -8.52 13.53
CA LEU A 333 -0.23 -8.65 14.05
C LEU A 333 -0.52 -10.09 14.43
N ASP A 334 -0.12 -11.06 13.61
CA ASP A 334 -0.32 -12.49 13.89
C ASP A 334 0.42 -12.93 15.14
N LEU A 335 1.67 -12.49 15.34
CA LEU A 335 2.45 -12.71 16.56
C LEU A 335 1.76 -12.11 17.80
N LYS A 336 1.16 -10.92 17.67
CA LYS A 336 0.38 -10.30 18.76
C LYS A 336 -0.88 -11.11 19.07
N ASN A 337 -1.50 -11.72 18.07
CA ASN A 337 -2.72 -12.52 18.19
C ASN A 337 -2.47 -13.94 18.75
N GLN A 338 -1.21 -14.40 18.84
CA GLN A 338 -0.87 -15.66 19.53
C GLN A 338 -1.02 -15.57 21.05
N ASP A 339 -1.02 -14.34 21.60
CA ASP A 339 -1.30 -14.06 23.01
C ASP A 339 -2.78 -13.73 23.17
N LEU A 340 -3.57 -14.68 23.63
CA LEU A 340 -4.99 -14.48 23.88
C LEU A 340 -5.20 -13.81 25.23
N ARG A 341 -5.81 -12.62 25.20
CA ARG A 341 -6.05 -11.77 26.38
C ARG A 341 -7.54 -11.54 26.60
N ALA A 342 -7.92 -11.29 27.85
CA ALA A 342 -9.30 -10.97 28.20
C ALA A 342 -9.71 -9.59 27.64
N PRO A 343 -10.84 -9.46 26.93
CA PRO A 343 -11.32 -8.18 26.39
C PRO A 343 -11.98 -7.31 27.45
N VAL A 344 -12.46 -7.91 28.54
CA VAL A 344 -13.20 -7.27 29.63
C VAL A 344 -12.84 -7.92 30.97
N ASP A 345 -13.08 -7.21 32.07
CA ASP A 345 -13.01 -7.77 33.42
C ASP A 345 -14.18 -8.75 33.63
N GLY A 346 -13.91 -9.95 34.15
CA GLY A 346 -14.95 -10.98 34.27
C GLY A 346 -14.50 -12.29 34.87
N ILE A 347 -15.35 -13.31 34.75
CA ILE A 347 -15.09 -14.67 35.19
C ILE A 347 -15.04 -15.58 33.96
N ILE A 348 -14.11 -16.54 33.95
CA ILE A 348 -14.03 -17.55 32.90
C ILE A 348 -15.12 -18.59 33.11
N PHE A 349 -16.04 -18.69 32.15
CA PHE A 349 -17.20 -19.58 32.23
C PHE A 349 -16.93 -20.96 31.61
N SER A 350 -16.24 -21.00 30.46
CA SER A 350 -15.92 -22.24 29.75
C SER A 350 -14.51 -22.16 29.21
N LEU A 351 -13.74 -23.24 29.36
CA LEU A 351 -12.38 -23.41 28.83
C LEU A 351 -12.28 -24.77 28.13
N GLU A 352 -12.27 -24.78 26.80
CA GLU A 352 -12.15 -26.01 26.03
C GLU A 352 -10.76 -26.66 26.16
N PRO A 353 -9.63 -25.93 25.97
CA PRO A 353 -8.31 -26.53 26.09
C PRO A 353 -7.84 -26.57 27.55
N LYS A 354 -7.86 -27.76 28.12
CA LYS A 354 -7.46 -28.00 29.53
C LYS A 354 -5.98 -28.32 29.70
N ILE A 355 -5.26 -28.64 28.61
CA ILE A 355 -3.89 -29.14 28.65
C ILE A 355 -3.02 -28.41 27.61
N PRO A 356 -1.78 -28.01 27.96
CA PRO A 356 -0.78 -27.61 26.98
C PRO A 356 -0.50 -28.71 25.94
N GLY A 357 -0.19 -28.32 24.70
CA GLY A 357 0.09 -29.23 23.58
C GLY A 357 -1.13 -29.56 22.70
N GLY A 358 -2.34 -29.12 23.10
CA GLY A 358 -3.54 -29.25 22.27
C GLY A 358 -3.46 -28.40 20.99
N VAL A 359 -4.01 -28.90 19.89
CA VAL A 359 -4.09 -28.19 18.60
C VAL A 359 -5.46 -27.53 18.49
N THR A 360 -5.47 -26.28 18.05
CA THR A 360 -6.71 -25.49 17.84
C THR A 360 -6.89 -25.16 16.37
N GLN A 361 -8.14 -25.15 15.92
CA GLN A 361 -8.48 -24.75 14.55
C GLN A 361 -8.82 -23.25 14.48
N PRO A 362 -8.61 -22.59 13.33
CA PRO A 362 -9.12 -21.24 13.10
C PRO A 362 -10.64 -21.18 13.29
N GLY A 363 -11.12 -20.20 14.06
CA GLY A 363 -12.53 -20.00 14.42
C GLY A 363 -13.02 -20.85 15.59
N GLN A 364 -12.21 -21.77 16.12
CA GLN A 364 -12.60 -22.57 17.29
C GLN A 364 -12.71 -21.67 18.53
N THR A 365 -13.82 -21.81 19.25
CA THR A 365 -14.01 -21.19 20.57
C THR A 365 -13.05 -21.81 21.57
N LEU A 366 -12.21 -20.99 22.19
CA LEU A 366 -11.26 -21.48 23.18
C LEU A 366 -11.75 -21.25 24.59
N LEU A 367 -12.34 -20.08 24.83
CA LEU A 367 -12.85 -19.73 26.14
C LEU A 367 -13.92 -18.64 26.07
N GLN A 368 -14.73 -18.56 27.13
CA GLN A 368 -15.82 -17.60 27.26
C GLN A 368 -15.66 -16.79 28.55
N VAL A 369 -15.63 -15.46 28.44
CA VAL A 369 -15.55 -14.55 29.59
C VAL A 369 -16.90 -13.89 29.81
N VAL A 370 -17.41 -14.02 31.03
CA VAL A 370 -18.66 -13.37 31.46
C VAL A 370 -18.30 -12.13 32.28
N PRO A 371 -18.73 -10.92 31.86
CA PRO A 371 -18.48 -9.69 32.62
C PRO A 371 -19.00 -9.77 34.05
N ASN A 372 -18.24 -9.22 35.00
CA ASN A 372 -18.67 -9.14 36.39
C ASN A 372 -19.60 -7.93 36.60
N GLU A 373 -20.79 -7.99 36.00
CA GLU A 373 -21.81 -6.94 36.04
C GLU A 373 -23.03 -7.39 36.87
N ALA A 374 -23.92 -6.44 37.20
CA ALA A 374 -25.17 -6.75 37.88
C ALA A 374 -26.01 -7.73 37.04
N LEU A 375 -26.38 -8.87 37.64
CA LEU A 375 -27.26 -9.85 37.00
C LEU A 375 -28.67 -9.27 36.88
N THR A 376 -29.28 -9.39 35.70
CA THR A 376 -30.67 -9.00 35.49
C THR A 376 -31.57 -10.23 35.50
N ALA A 377 -32.68 -10.15 36.22
CA ALA A 377 -33.67 -11.20 36.22
C ALA A 377 -34.59 -11.01 35.00
N LYS A 378 -34.45 -11.86 33.99
CA LYS A 378 -35.39 -11.92 32.87
C LYS A 378 -36.54 -12.82 33.26
N VAL A 379 -37.67 -12.20 33.56
CA VAL A 379 -38.87 -12.88 34.06
C VAL A 379 -39.91 -12.92 32.94
N GLN A 380 -40.40 -14.11 32.62
CA GLN A 380 -41.51 -14.26 31.67
C GLN A 380 -42.82 -14.25 32.44
N VAL A 381 -43.59 -13.17 32.28
CA VAL A 381 -44.91 -13.03 32.90
C VAL A 381 -45.97 -13.31 31.83
N ALA A 382 -46.97 -14.12 32.17
CA ALA A 382 -48.08 -14.38 31.27
C ALA A 382 -48.86 -13.08 31.03
N ASN A 383 -49.24 -12.80 29.78
CA ASN A 383 -49.88 -11.52 29.42
C ASN A 383 -51.21 -11.29 30.17
N ALA A 384 -51.87 -12.38 30.60
CA ALA A 384 -53.09 -12.34 31.41
C ALA A 384 -52.86 -11.83 32.85
N ASP A 385 -51.64 -11.95 33.39
CA ASP A 385 -51.31 -11.53 34.75
C ASP A 385 -50.76 -10.09 34.78
N VAL A 386 -50.39 -9.51 33.63
CA VAL A 386 -49.81 -8.15 33.51
C VAL A 386 -50.89 -7.07 33.29
N ALA A 387 -52.06 -7.45 32.78
CA ALA A 387 -53.14 -6.53 32.45
C ALA A 387 -54.31 -6.67 33.44
N ASN A 388 -54.24 -5.95 34.56
CA ASN A 388 -55.39 -5.46 35.31
C ASN A 388 -55.04 -4.21 36.10
#